data_AF-A0A7V5Y4X5-F1
#
_entry.id   AF-A0A7V5Y4X5-F1
#
_cell.length_a   1.000
_cell.length_b   1.000
_cell.length_c   1.000
_cell.angle_alpha   90.00
_cell.angle_beta   90.00
_cell.angle_gamma   90.00
#
_symmetry.space_group_name_H-M   'P 1'
#
loop_
_entity.id
_entity.type
_entity.pdbx_description
1 polymer ?
#
loop_
_entity_poly.entity_id
_entity_poly.type
_entity_poly.pdbx_seq_one_letter_code
_entity_poly.pdbx_strand_id
1 'polypeptide(L)'
;MVRWSLATMALIGLLAFNGVPTAKLNAKGQVMSLSELRWRDLDGNTMRWSDLHRHKAIVFLMLSSRCPAVPRYAPRLNRLYETYHGRGVAFIGLYPEADENLDKVRDHAQRMGFRFPIVLEGAADIARALNATHVPQAFVLNPQGRLLYSGAIDSVIKREVAQHHYLRDALEAALKGKPVKIARTEVVGCFLSLPEGGKSSAPRVTFAEHIAPILYENCTTCHRPGDIGPFPLQTYEDAKRWAKEIKFYTQNRQMPPWKPVPGWGEFREARRLTDEQLRLIAEWVDSGMPAGDLSRAPKPPKFEKGWYFGEPDLVLEMPEAYELDGTGGDEYRYFVIPVELPEGVAMEAIDIQPGNREVVHHANVFVDISGAARKRDAEDPAPGYAGFGGGGFIPAMMLGGWVPGMRPMRLDPGYAVLLPRKFDLVLQIHYFKRGKREKDRTRVGLYYSRAKEPKPVQLVV
;
A
#
# COMPACT_ATOMS: atom_id res chain seq x y z
N MET A 1 19.16 -23.41 -57.48
CA MET A 1 20.36 -22.55 -57.56
C MET A 1 20.76 -22.14 -56.15
N VAL A 2 21.93 -22.63 -55.70
CA VAL A 2 22.99 -22.01 -54.84
C VAL A 2 22.52 -21.26 -53.57
N ARG A 3 22.65 -21.80 -52.34
CA ARG A 3 23.82 -21.95 -51.41
C ARG A 3 24.26 -20.68 -50.65
N TRP A 4 24.25 -20.77 -49.30
CA TRP A 4 25.18 -20.26 -48.25
C TRP A 4 25.66 -18.79 -48.30
N SER A 5 25.73 -18.03 -47.18
CA SER A 5 26.90 -18.07 -46.28
C SER A 5 26.71 -17.24 -44.99
N LEU A 6 27.33 -17.75 -43.91
CA LEU A 6 27.68 -17.05 -42.67
C LEU A 6 28.84 -16.07 -42.87
N ALA A 7 28.91 -15.09 -41.96
CA ALA A 7 30.10 -14.39 -41.45
C ALA A 7 30.68 -13.20 -42.23
N THR A 8 30.45 -12.00 -41.68
CA THR A 8 31.48 -10.97 -41.56
C THR A 8 31.40 -10.34 -40.16
N MET A 9 32.25 -10.82 -39.25
CA MET A 9 32.70 -10.08 -38.08
C MET A 9 33.77 -9.07 -38.52
N ALA A 10 33.72 -7.83 -38.03
CA ALA A 10 34.79 -7.23 -37.20
C ALA A 10 34.70 -5.68 -37.12
N LEU A 11 34.64 -5.19 -35.88
CA LEU A 11 35.27 -4.01 -35.29
C LEU A 11 35.21 -2.63 -35.98
N ILE A 12 34.63 -1.66 -35.24
CA ILE A 12 35.10 -0.32 -34.80
C ILE A 12 33.83 0.36 -34.24
N GLY A 13 33.73 0.96 -33.06
CA GLY A 13 34.65 1.34 -32.01
C GLY A 13 33.86 2.00 -30.87
N LEU A 14 34.48 1.98 -29.70
CA LEU A 14 34.13 2.52 -28.38
C LEU A 14 33.48 3.93 -28.31
N LEU A 15 32.82 4.18 -27.15
CA LEU A 15 32.33 5.45 -26.50
C LEU A 15 30.85 5.79 -26.83
N ALA A 16 29.93 6.12 -25.90
CA ALA A 16 30.04 6.63 -24.54
C ALA A 16 28.66 6.62 -23.78
N PHE A 17 28.72 6.61 -22.43
CA PHE A 17 27.72 7.00 -21.40
C PHE A 17 26.38 6.21 -21.30
N ASN A 18 26.17 5.25 -20.38
CA ASN A 18 26.18 5.24 -18.90
C ASN A 18 25.35 6.33 -18.20
N GLY A 19 24.18 5.92 -17.69
CA GLY A 19 23.43 6.59 -16.63
C GLY A 19 22.93 5.54 -15.62
N VAL A 20 23.83 5.07 -14.75
CA VAL A 20 23.52 4.25 -13.57
C VAL A 20 23.83 5.10 -12.33
N PRO A 21 22.96 5.16 -11.31
CA PRO A 21 23.28 5.86 -10.06
C PRO A 21 24.46 5.18 -9.35
N THR A 22 25.46 5.99 -8.98
CA THR A 22 26.79 5.57 -8.54
C THR A 22 26.81 5.09 -7.09
N ALA A 23 27.49 3.97 -6.85
CA ALA A 23 27.86 3.47 -5.53
C ALA A 23 28.86 4.42 -4.85
N LYS A 24 28.77 4.58 -3.52
CA LYS A 24 29.69 5.41 -2.72
C LYS A 24 31.13 4.86 -2.81
N LEU A 25 32.08 5.76 -3.10
CA LEU A 25 33.51 5.48 -3.29
C LEU A 25 34.30 5.76 -2.01
N ASN A 26 35.44 5.08 -1.82
CA ASN A 26 36.40 5.40 -0.75
C ASN A 26 37.18 6.70 -1.05
N ALA A 27 38.06 7.14 -0.14
CA ALA A 27 38.87 8.36 -0.26
C ALA A 27 39.78 8.44 -1.52
N LYS A 28 39.87 7.36 -2.30
CA LYS A 28 40.58 7.28 -3.59
C LYS A 28 39.67 6.97 -4.79
N GLY A 29 38.34 7.08 -4.64
CA GLY A 29 37.43 6.94 -5.77
C GLY A 29 37.19 5.50 -6.24
N GLN A 30 37.43 4.48 -5.39
CA GLN A 30 37.19 3.07 -5.74
C GLN A 30 36.04 2.45 -4.93
N VAL A 31 35.31 1.51 -5.55
CA VAL A 31 34.36 0.62 -4.87
C VAL A 31 35.14 -0.20 -3.84
N MET A 32 34.74 -0.19 -2.57
CA MET A 32 35.40 -1.02 -1.56
C MET A 32 35.35 -2.49 -2.00
N SER A 33 36.52 -3.07 -2.24
CA SER A 33 36.64 -4.47 -2.60
C SER A 33 36.33 -5.33 -1.38
N LEU A 34 35.57 -6.42 -1.57
CA LEU A 34 35.31 -7.41 -0.50
C LEU A 34 36.60 -7.90 0.18
N SER A 35 37.74 -7.83 -0.51
CA SER A 35 39.07 -8.19 0.00
C SER A 35 39.56 -7.32 1.16
N GLU A 36 39.03 -6.10 1.31
CA GLU A 36 39.44 -5.15 2.35
C GLU A 36 38.56 -5.24 3.60
N LEU A 37 37.41 -5.92 3.51
CA LEU A 37 36.45 -6.04 4.58
C LEU A 37 36.91 -7.03 5.66
N ARG A 38 36.59 -6.69 6.91
CA ARG A 38 36.72 -7.55 8.07
C ARG A 38 35.37 -7.62 8.75
N TRP A 39 35.01 -8.79 9.24
CA TRP A 39 33.77 -8.98 9.98
C TRP A 39 34.01 -9.94 11.14
N ARG A 40 33.10 -9.92 12.11
CA ARG A 40 33.19 -10.76 13.31
C ARG A 40 31.90 -11.54 13.48
N ASP A 41 32.04 -12.85 13.73
CA ASP A 41 30.90 -13.72 14.01
C ASP A 41 30.40 -13.56 15.46
N LEU A 42 29.26 -14.19 15.78
CA LEU A 42 28.65 -14.11 17.12
C LEU A 42 29.49 -14.76 18.24
N ASP A 43 30.47 -15.59 17.88
CA ASP A 43 31.41 -16.25 18.79
C ASP A 43 32.69 -15.42 19.00
N GLY A 44 32.82 -14.28 18.31
CA GLY A 44 33.93 -13.34 18.45
C GLY A 44 35.08 -13.59 17.47
N ASN A 45 34.98 -14.60 16.59
CA ASN A 45 36.01 -14.87 15.60
C ASN A 45 36.01 -13.79 14.53
N THR A 46 37.18 -13.18 14.31
CA THR A 46 37.35 -12.19 13.25
C THR A 46 37.72 -12.90 11.95
N MET A 47 36.95 -12.68 10.89
CA MET A 47 37.13 -13.27 9.59
C MET A 47 37.49 -12.23 8.54
N ARG A 48 38.19 -12.69 7.50
CA ARG A 48 38.59 -11.91 6.33
C ARG A 48 38.28 -12.67 5.07
N TRP A 49 38.23 -11.96 3.95
CA TRP A 49 38.07 -12.57 2.64
C TRP A 49 39.13 -13.65 2.34
N SER A 50 40.39 -13.41 2.71
CA SER A 50 41.50 -14.35 2.50
C SER A 50 41.27 -15.72 3.15
N ASP A 51 40.55 -15.77 4.27
CA ASP A 51 40.28 -17.02 5.00
C ASP A 51 39.31 -17.93 4.23
N LEU A 52 38.57 -17.34 3.28
CA LEU A 52 37.60 -18.03 2.45
C LEU A 52 38.20 -18.60 1.16
N HIS A 53 39.43 -18.20 0.77
CA HIS A 53 40.07 -18.64 -0.48
C HIS A 53 40.22 -20.16 -0.61
N ARG A 54 40.25 -20.90 0.50
CA ARG A 54 40.32 -22.37 0.52
C ARG A 54 39.05 -23.06 0.01
N HIS A 55 37.93 -22.36 -0.01
CA HIS A 55 36.63 -22.91 -0.46
C HIS A 55 36.50 -22.79 -1.97
N LYS A 56 35.70 -23.63 -2.60
CA LYS A 56 35.38 -23.56 -4.03
C LYS A 56 34.26 -22.55 -4.33
N ALA A 57 33.39 -22.32 -3.35
CA ALA A 57 32.33 -21.32 -3.41
C ALA A 57 32.08 -20.71 -2.03
N ILE A 58 31.68 -19.44 -2.01
CA ILE A 58 31.33 -18.69 -0.81
C ILE A 58 29.87 -18.25 -0.93
N VAL A 59 29.07 -18.51 0.10
CA VAL A 59 27.67 -18.13 0.19
C VAL A 59 27.48 -17.11 1.30
N PHE A 60 26.99 -15.93 0.93
CA PHE A 60 26.43 -14.98 1.88
C PHE A 60 24.91 -15.06 1.85
N LEU A 61 24.32 -15.20 3.04
CA LEU A 61 22.88 -15.23 3.25
C LEU A 61 22.49 -13.96 4.01
N MET A 62 21.78 -13.03 3.36
CA MET A 62 21.14 -11.92 4.06
C MET A 62 20.00 -12.49 4.89
N LEU A 63 20.04 -12.28 6.18
CA LEU A 63 19.04 -12.71 7.15
C LEU A 63 18.60 -11.51 7.99
N SER A 64 17.49 -11.69 8.70
CA SER A 64 17.04 -10.73 9.70
C SER A 64 16.23 -11.46 10.78
N SER A 65 16.36 -10.97 12.01
CA SER A 65 15.59 -11.38 13.18
C SER A 65 14.12 -10.94 13.13
N ARG A 66 13.78 -10.00 12.24
CA ARG A 66 12.43 -9.43 12.07
C ARG A 66 11.68 -9.99 10.87
N CYS A 67 12.39 -10.65 9.94
CA CYS A 67 11.80 -11.13 8.71
C CYS A 67 11.04 -12.45 8.95
N PRO A 68 9.71 -12.50 8.74
CA PRO A 68 8.93 -13.72 8.97
C PRO A 68 9.25 -14.84 7.97
N ALA A 69 9.92 -14.53 6.86
CA ALA A 69 10.37 -15.54 5.91
C ALA A 69 11.60 -16.32 6.42
N VAL A 70 12.44 -15.72 7.26
CA VAL A 70 13.69 -16.35 7.73
C VAL A 70 13.42 -17.65 8.51
N PRO A 71 12.47 -17.71 9.46
CA PRO A 71 12.11 -18.97 10.12
C PRO A 71 11.65 -20.06 9.16
N ARG A 72 10.95 -19.72 8.09
CA ARG A 72 10.48 -20.68 7.08
C ARG A 72 11.63 -21.25 6.25
N TYR A 73 12.65 -20.43 5.99
CA TYR A 73 13.84 -20.82 5.24
C TYR A 73 14.92 -21.49 6.08
N ALA A 74 14.95 -21.29 7.41
CA ALA A 74 16.00 -21.81 8.27
C ALA A 74 16.24 -23.34 8.14
N PRO A 75 15.21 -24.21 8.16
CA PRO A 75 15.42 -25.66 7.94
C PRO A 75 16.02 -25.98 6.57
N ARG A 76 15.68 -25.21 5.53
CA ARG A 76 16.20 -25.40 4.16
C ARG A 76 17.65 -24.95 4.04
N LEU A 77 17.97 -23.81 4.62
CA LEU A 77 19.33 -23.28 4.69
C LEU A 77 20.25 -24.23 5.46
N ASN A 78 19.78 -24.79 6.57
CA ASN A 78 20.53 -25.81 7.31
C ASN A 78 20.75 -27.08 6.48
N ARG A 79 19.75 -27.57 5.74
CA ARG A 79 19.94 -28.72 4.82
C ARG A 79 20.96 -28.44 3.72
N LEU A 80 20.95 -27.23 3.15
CA LEU A 80 21.95 -26.82 2.17
C LEU A 80 23.35 -26.78 2.81
N TYR A 81 23.47 -26.19 4.00
CA TYR A 81 24.72 -26.18 4.75
C TYR A 81 25.26 -27.60 4.96
N GLU A 82 24.46 -28.50 5.54
CA GLU A 82 24.85 -29.90 5.79
C GLU A 82 25.31 -30.62 4.52
N THR A 83 24.64 -30.37 3.40
CA THR A 83 24.97 -31.00 2.12
C THR A 83 26.28 -30.46 1.52
N TYR A 84 26.55 -29.16 1.66
CA TYR A 84 27.55 -28.46 0.85
C TYR A 84 28.80 -28.01 1.61
N HIS A 85 28.74 -27.83 2.94
CA HIS A 85 29.88 -27.33 3.71
C HIS A 85 31.12 -28.23 3.58
N GLY A 86 30.95 -29.55 3.76
CA GLY A 86 32.01 -30.55 3.58
C GLY A 86 32.47 -30.75 2.12
N ARG A 87 31.74 -30.20 1.15
CA ARG A 87 32.09 -30.25 -0.29
C ARG A 87 32.91 -29.04 -0.74
N GLY A 88 33.34 -28.19 0.22
CA GLY A 88 34.16 -27.01 -0.04
C GLY A 88 33.35 -25.74 -0.29
N VAL A 89 32.14 -25.61 0.28
CA VAL A 89 31.35 -24.38 0.22
C VAL A 89 31.35 -23.70 1.59
N ALA A 90 31.72 -22.42 1.66
CA ALA A 90 31.56 -21.63 2.86
C ALA A 90 30.13 -21.04 2.93
N PHE A 91 29.48 -21.12 4.08
CA PHE A 91 28.20 -20.45 4.35
C PHE A 91 28.39 -19.42 5.46
N ILE A 92 27.91 -18.21 5.24
CA ILE A 92 27.97 -17.11 6.21
C ILE A 92 26.60 -16.43 6.23
N GLY A 93 25.95 -16.44 7.39
CA GLY A 93 24.71 -15.70 7.63
C GLY A 93 25.01 -14.28 8.06
N LEU A 94 24.42 -13.29 7.41
CA LEU A 94 24.63 -11.87 7.69
C LEU A 94 23.33 -11.27 8.23
N TYR A 95 23.45 -10.54 9.33
CA TYR A 95 22.37 -9.77 9.98
C TYR A 95 22.71 -8.29 9.84
N PRO A 96 22.36 -7.64 8.71
CA PRO A 96 22.88 -6.33 8.39
C PRO A 96 21.89 -5.20 8.70
N GLU A 97 20.76 -5.49 9.35
CA GLU A 97 19.68 -4.51 9.59
C GLU A 97 20.08 -3.48 10.66
N ALA A 98 19.59 -2.25 10.51
CA ALA A 98 19.99 -1.11 11.35
C ALA A 98 19.57 -1.25 12.82
N ASP A 99 18.47 -1.95 13.08
CA ASP A 99 17.85 -2.09 14.41
C ASP A 99 18.15 -3.44 15.08
N GLU A 100 19.11 -4.20 14.52
CA GLU A 100 19.59 -5.45 15.07
C GLU A 100 20.71 -5.22 16.08
N ASN A 101 20.62 -5.91 17.21
CA ASN A 101 21.65 -5.90 18.25
C ASN A 101 22.10 -7.32 18.56
N LEU A 102 23.27 -7.42 19.20
CA LEU A 102 23.94 -8.70 19.44
C LEU A 102 23.06 -9.71 20.17
N ASP A 103 22.34 -9.29 21.20
CA ASP A 103 21.52 -10.18 22.01
C ASP A 103 20.31 -10.74 21.22
N LYS A 104 19.61 -9.87 20.48
CA LYS A 104 18.48 -10.29 19.63
C LYS A 104 18.93 -11.22 18.51
N VAL A 105 20.05 -10.90 17.87
CA VAL A 105 20.59 -11.72 16.77
C VAL A 105 21.05 -13.07 17.29
N ARG A 106 21.70 -13.11 18.46
CA ARG A 106 22.12 -14.35 19.12
C ARG A 106 20.92 -15.22 19.50
N ASP A 107 19.91 -14.66 20.18
CA ASP A 107 18.67 -15.38 20.50
C ASP A 107 17.99 -15.91 19.24
N HIS A 108 17.81 -15.07 18.22
CA HIS A 108 17.16 -15.47 16.99
C HIS A 108 17.95 -16.57 16.27
N ALA A 109 19.28 -16.44 16.15
CA ALA A 109 20.14 -17.45 15.52
C ALA A 109 20.08 -18.80 16.24
N GLN A 110 20.07 -18.79 17.57
CA GLN A 110 19.90 -19.98 18.41
C GLN A 110 18.52 -20.62 18.20
N ARG A 111 17.44 -19.83 18.21
CA ARG A 111 16.08 -20.32 17.96
C ARG A 111 15.90 -20.93 16.58
N MET A 112 16.56 -20.36 15.57
CA MET A 112 16.55 -20.91 14.20
C MET A 112 17.45 -22.13 14.03
N GLY A 113 18.34 -22.39 14.99
CA GLY A 113 19.31 -23.47 14.97
C GLY A 113 20.24 -23.38 13.77
N PHE A 114 20.66 -22.18 13.37
CA PHE A 114 21.59 -22.02 12.24
C PHE A 114 22.91 -22.74 12.54
N ARG A 115 23.37 -23.54 11.58
CA ARG A 115 24.58 -24.38 11.72
C ARG A 115 25.83 -23.79 11.10
N PHE A 116 25.73 -22.58 10.56
CA PHE A 116 26.81 -21.84 9.93
C PHE A 116 27.10 -20.56 10.71
N PRO A 117 28.32 -20.00 10.58
CA PRO A 117 28.70 -18.75 11.23
C PRO A 117 27.71 -17.63 10.93
N ILE A 118 27.26 -16.95 11.99
CA ILE A 118 26.39 -15.78 11.93
C ILE A 118 27.21 -14.55 12.24
N VAL A 119 27.04 -13.51 11.43
CA VAL A 119 27.82 -12.28 11.46
C VAL A 119 26.88 -11.10 11.62
N LEU A 120 27.18 -10.26 12.59
CA LEU A 120 26.51 -8.98 12.84
C LEU A 120 27.49 -7.82 12.59
N GLU A 121 28.64 -7.85 13.24
CA GLU A 121 29.70 -6.85 13.05
C GLU A 121 30.32 -6.98 11.65
N GLY A 122 30.15 -5.95 10.80
CA GLY A 122 30.60 -5.94 9.40
C GLY A 122 29.56 -6.48 8.39
N ALA A 123 28.42 -6.98 8.86
CA ALA A 123 27.36 -7.50 7.99
C ALA A 123 26.80 -6.43 7.04
N ALA A 124 26.58 -5.22 7.54
CA ALA A 124 26.07 -4.09 6.75
C ALA A 124 27.05 -3.67 5.65
N ASP A 125 28.36 -3.70 5.91
CA ASP A 125 29.37 -3.34 4.90
C ASP A 125 29.39 -4.37 3.75
N ILE A 126 29.30 -5.65 4.09
CA ILE A 126 29.20 -6.74 3.10
C ILE A 126 27.90 -6.63 2.31
N ALA A 127 26.78 -6.36 2.98
CA ALA A 127 25.48 -6.16 2.33
C ALA A 127 25.50 -5.00 1.33
N ARG A 128 26.13 -3.86 1.69
CA ARG A 128 26.33 -2.73 0.78
C ARG A 128 27.22 -3.09 -0.41
N ALA A 129 28.35 -3.76 -0.17
CA ALA A 129 29.27 -4.18 -1.24
C ALA A 129 28.62 -5.14 -2.25
N LEU A 130 27.68 -5.97 -1.78
CA LEU A 130 26.93 -6.91 -2.61
C LEU A 130 25.68 -6.30 -3.25
N ASN A 131 25.34 -5.04 -2.96
CA ASN A 131 24.07 -4.40 -3.31
C ASN A 131 22.85 -5.24 -2.90
N ALA A 132 22.87 -5.73 -1.66
CA ALA A 132 21.75 -6.46 -1.10
C ALA A 132 20.52 -5.57 -0.91
N THR A 133 19.36 -6.10 -1.26
CA THR A 133 18.10 -5.34 -1.28
C THR A 133 17.00 -6.00 -0.44
N HIS A 134 17.11 -7.30 -0.13
CA HIS A 134 16.06 -8.07 0.53
C HIS A 134 16.61 -9.06 1.55
N VAL A 135 15.72 -9.52 2.43
CA VAL A 135 15.90 -10.66 3.33
C VAL A 135 14.73 -11.66 3.22
N PRO A 136 14.98 -12.98 3.12
CA PRO A 136 16.28 -13.58 2.88
C PRO A 136 16.73 -13.45 1.42
N GLN A 137 18.01 -13.18 1.20
CA GLN A 137 18.62 -13.13 -0.14
C GLN A 137 19.96 -13.87 -0.11
N ALA A 138 20.25 -14.66 -1.14
CA ALA A 138 21.48 -15.43 -1.26
C ALA A 138 22.42 -14.82 -2.31
N PHE A 139 23.72 -14.84 -2.01
CA PHE A 139 24.79 -14.46 -2.91
C PHE A 139 25.82 -15.59 -2.96
N VAL A 140 26.19 -16.06 -4.15
CA VAL A 140 27.26 -17.05 -4.35
C VAL A 140 28.42 -16.37 -5.07
N LEU A 141 29.61 -16.46 -4.50
CA LEU A 141 30.84 -15.92 -5.06
C LEU A 141 31.87 -17.04 -5.24
N ASN A 142 32.78 -16.85 -6.19
CA ASN A 142 33.98 -17.67 -6.30
C ASN A 142 35.10 -17.13 -5.38
N PRO A 143 36.22 -17.86 -5.22
CA PRO A 143 37.33 -17.45 -4.34
C PRO A 143 37.98 -16.13 -4.73
N GLN A 144 37.89 -15.75 -6.01
CA GLN A 144 38.40 -14.49 -6.53
C GLN A 144 37.46 -13.29 -6.25
N GLY A 145 36.33 -13.50 -5.58
CA GLY A 145 35.36 -12.44 -5.26
C GLY A 145 34.40 -12.11 -6.40
N ARG A 146 34.35 -12.91 -7.47
CA ARG A 146 33.39 -12.75 -8.55
C ARG A 146 32.02 -13.29 -8.13
N LEU A 147 31.00 -12.45 -8.24
CA LEU A 147 29.60 -12.84 -8.04
C LEU A 147 29.17 -13.83 -9.14
N LEU A 148 28.79 -15.04 -8.73
CA LEU A 148 28.26 -16.10 -9.60
C LEU A 148 26.73 -16.16 -9.59
N TYR A 149 26.11 -15.83 -8.45
CA TYR A 149 24.66 -15.83 -8.27
C TYR A 149 24.21 -14.78 -7.26
N SER A 150 23.07 -14.13 -7.51
CA SER A 150 22.37 -13.28 -6.52
C SER A 150 20.86 -13.41 -6.68
N GLY A 151 20.14 -13.74 -5.61
CA GLY A 151 18.69 -13.83 -5.67
C GLY A 151 18.05 -14.70 -4.59
N ALA A 152 16.90 -15.28 -4.92
CA ALA A 152 16.08 -16.09 -4.02
C ALA A 152 16.73 -17.44 -3.73
N ILE A 153 16.43 -18.03 -2.58
CA ILE A 153 16.96 -19.36 -2.23
C ILE A 153 16.36 -20.43 -3.17
N ASP A 154 15.05 -20.35 -3.39
CA ASP A 154 14.26 -21.22 -4.26
C ASP A 154 12.99 -20.50 -4.72
N SER A 155 12.15 -21.16 -5.53
CA SER A 155 10.90 -20.60 -6.07
C SER A 155 9.70 -20.55 -5.09
N VAL A 156 9.88 -20.84 -3.80
CA VAL A 156 8.76 -20.89 -2.86
C VAL A 156 8.34 -19.48 -2.43
N ILE A 157 7.15 -19.10 -2.90
CA ILE A 157 6.48 -17.86 -2.49
C ILE A 157 5.27 -18.15 -1.57
N LYS A 158 4.51 -19.24 -1.84
CA LYS A 158 3.33 -19.64 -1.04
C LYS A 158 3.15 -21.16 -0.84
N ARG A 159 3.75 -22.02 -1.68
CA ARG A 159 3.62 -23.50 -1.63
C ARG A 159 4.73 -24.13 -0.76
N GLU A 160 4.47 -25.24 -0.09
CA GLU A 160 5.50 -25.90 0.76
C GLU A 160 6.64 -26.57 -0.05
N VAL A 161 6.45 -26.81 -1.35
CA VAL A 161 7.43 -27.45 -2.25
C VAL A 161 7.94 -26.48 -3.31
N ALA A 162 9.26 -26.41 -3.48
CA ALA A 162 9.92 -25.60 -4.50
C ALA A 162 9.85 -26.28 -5.88
N GLN A 163 9.50 -25.53 -6.92
CA GLN A 163 9.58 -25.99 -8.32
C GLN A 163 10.99 -25.80 -8.91
N HIS A 164 11.71 -24.79 -8.45
CA HIS A 164 13.10 -24.49 -8.80
C HIS A 164 13.92 -24.23 -7.54
N HIS A 165 15.16 -24.72 -7.50
CA HIS A 165 16.07 -24.62 -6.35
C HIS A 165 17.30 -23.77 -6.71
N TYR A 166 17.10 -22.47 -6.90
CA TYR A 166 18.10 -21.56 -7.47
C TYR A 166 19.45 -21.60 -6.77
N LEU A 167 19.47 -21.49 -5.43
CA LEU A 167 20.72 -21.52 -4.67
C LEU A 167 21.43 -22.88 -4.80
N ARG A 168 20.69 -24.00 -4.75
CA ARG A 168 21.24 -25.34 -4.92
C ARG A 168 21.89 -25.51 -6.30
N ASP A 169 21.19 -25.06 -7.34
CA ASP A 169 21.66 -25.20 -8.71
C ASP A 169 22.89 -24.32 -8.97
N ALA A 170 22.94 -23.12 -8.37
CA ALA A 170 24.12 -22.25 -8.38
C ALA A 170 25.33 -22.90 -7.68
N LEU A 171 25.12 -23.54 -6.52
CA LEU A 171 26.17 -24.26 -5.79
C LEU A 171 26.71 -25.47 -6.56
N GLU A 172 25.83 -26.27 -7.16
CA GLU A 172 26.25 -27.40 -8.00
C GLU A 172 27.05 -26.95 -9.23
N ALA A 173 26.65 -25.85 -9.86
CA ALA A 173 27.40 -25.28 -10.98
C ALA A 173 28.78 -24.78 -10.53
N ALA A 174 28.83 -24.02 -9.42
CA ALA A 174 30.07 -23.49 -8.87
C ALA A 174 31.07 -24.60 -8.50
N LEU A 175 30.61 -25.65 -7.82
CA LEU A 175 31.45 -26.80 -7.44
C LEU A 175 32.00 -27.58 -8.63
N LYS A 176 31.29 -27.55 -9.77
CA LYS A 176 31.71 -28.20 -11.03
C LYS A 176 32.51 -27.25 -11.94
N GLY A 177 32.75 -26.01 -11.52
CA GLY A 177 33.38 -24.99 -12.36
C GLY A 177 32.57 -24.60 -13.60
N LYS A 178 31.26 -24.85 -13.60
CA LYS A 178 30.35 -24.55 -14.72
C LYS A 178 29.68 -23.19 -14.53
N PRO A 179 29.31 -22.49 -15.62
CA PRO A 179 28.49 -21.29 -15.53
C PRO A 179 27.15 -21.55 -14.85
N VAL A 180 26.73 -20.65 -13.95
CA VAL A 180 25.40 -20.67 -13.35
C VAL A 180 24.38 -20.28 -14.42
N LYS A 181 23.43 -21.16 -14.74
CA LYS A 181 22.44 -20.92 -15.81
C LYS A 181 21.55 -19.71 -15.55
N ILE A 182 21.14 -19.51 -14.30
CA ILE A 182 20.30 -18.39 -13.85
C ILE A 182 21.11 -17.63 -12.80
N ALA A 183 21.86 -16.61 -13.22
CA ALA A 183 22.77 -15.88 -12.33
C ALA A 183 22.05 -14.84 -11.43
N ARG A 184 20.83 -14.43 -11.80
CA ARG A 184 20.00 -13.50 -11.02
C ARG A 184 18.54 -13.92 -11.05
N THR A 185 17.85 -13.79 -9.92
CA THR A 185 16.41 -14.01 -9.80
C THR A 185 15.79 -12.91 -8.94
N GLU A 186 14.53 -12.60 -9.17
CA GLU A 186 13.76 -11.74 -8.26
C GLU A 186 13.66 -12.38 -6.87
N VAL A 187 13.77 -11.54 -5.83
CA VAL A 187 13.66 -11.95 -4.44
C VAL A 187 12.32 -11.49 -3.92
N VAL A 188 11.53 -12.42 -3.40
CA VAL A 188 10.31 -12.10 -2.65
C VAL A 188 10.64 -12.21 -1.17
N GLY A 189 10.95 -11.08 -0.54
CA GLY A 189 11.37 -10.98 0.85
C GLY A 189 11.07 -9.59 1.43
N CYS A 190 11.39 -9.37 2.70
CA CYS A 190 11.33 -8.02 3.27
C CYS A 190 12.46 -7.17 2.66
N PHE A 191 12.22 -5.90 2.41
CA PHE A 191 13.29 -4.98 2.01
C PHE A 191 14.31 -4.83 3.14
N LEU A 192 15.58 -4.82 2.77
CA LEU A 192 16.69 -4.70 3.71
C LEU A 192 16.90 -3.24 4.13
N SER A 193 16.92 -2.97 5.44
CA SER A 193 17.19 -1.63 5.99
C SER A 193 18.58 -1.57 6.65
N LEU A 194 19.58 -1.03 5.95
CA LEU A 194 20.97 -1.00 6.44
C LEU A 194 21.24 0.20 7.37
N PRO A 195 22.06 0.05 8.43
CA PRO A 195 22.49 1.17 9.26
C PRO A 195 23.29 2.17 8.43
N GLU A 196 22.95 3.46 8.59
CA GLU A 196 23.56 4.55 7.85
C GLU A 196 25.07 4.62 8.12
N GLY A 197 25.87 4.61 7.05
CA GLY A 197 27.30 4.96 7.14
C GLY A 197 27.42 6.45 7.46
N GLY A 198 27.90 6.76 8.66
CA GLY A 198 27.80 8.06 9.30
C GLY A 198 27.99 9.29 8.39
N LYS A 199 26.96 10.15 8.38
CA LYS A 199 27.02 11.62 8.51
C LYS A 199 25.61 12.22 8.53
N SER A 200 25.27 12.79 9.71
CA SER A 200 24.58 14.08 9.92
C SER A 200 23.04 14.20 9.99
N SER A 201 22.66 14.97 11.04
CA SER A 201 21.51 15.89 11.24
C SER A 201 20.19 15.35 11.77
N ALA A 202 19.47 16.25 12.47
CA ALA A 202 18.15 16.10 13.08
C ALA A 202 17.15 15.31 12.21
N PRO A 203 16.15 14.62 12.80
CA PRO A 203 15.23 13.76 12.06
C PRO A 203 14.63 14.52 10.87
N ARG A 204 14.87 14.02 9.66
CA ARG A 204 14.47 14.68 8.40
C ARG A 204 12.96 14.75 8.22
N VAL A 205 12.21 13.84 8.86
CA VAL A 205 10.74 13.77 8.74
C VAL A 205 10.12 13.85 10.12
N THR A 206 9.20 14.78 10.31
CA THR A 206 8.49 15.04 11.57
C THR A 206 6.99 15.11 11.36
N PHE A 207 6.21 14.93 12.43
CA PHE A 207 4.76 15.06 12.33
C PHE A 207 4.36 16.45 11.86
N ALA A 208 4.89 17.49 12.51
CA ALA A 208 4.51 18.87 12.27
C ALA A 208 4.73 19.31 10.82
N GLU A 209 5.91 19.01 10.26
CA GLU A 209 6.28 19.51 8.93
C GLU A 209 5.83 18.59 7.80
N HIS A 210 5.75 17.27 8.03
CA HIS A 210 5.60 16.30 6.94
C HIS A 210 4.33 15.45 7.02
N ILE A 211 3.94 14.97 8.21
CA ILE A 211 2.84 14.00 8.32
C ILE A 211 1.49 14.67 8.51
N ALA A 212 1.41 15.74 9.30
CA ALA A 212 0.18 16.47 9.51
C ALA A 212 -0.47 16.93 8.18
N PRO A 213 0.27 17.53 7.21
CA PRO A 213 -0.30 17.86 5.90
C PRO A 213 -0.91 16.65 5.20
N ILE A 214 -0.21 15.50 5.18
CA ILE A 214 -0.65 14.28 4.50
C ILE A 214 -1.94 13.75 5.13
N LEU A 215 -1.96 13.61 6.46
CA LEU A 215 -3.12 13.09 7.17
C LEU A 215 -4.33 14.03 7.04
N TYR A 216 -4.11 15.33 7.09
CA TYR A 216 -5.21 16.31 7.01
C TYR A 216 -5.84 16.32 5.63
N GLU A 217 -5.03 16.30 4.58
CA GLU A 217 -5.51 16.24 3.20
C GLU A 217 -6.19 14.91 2.87
N ASN A 218 -5.60 13.78 3.29
CA ASN A 218 -5.97 12.47 2.75
C ASN A 218 -6.76 11.58 3.71
N CYS A 219 -6.68 11.80 5.03
CA CYS A 219 -7.20 10.88 6.03
C CYS A 219 -8.33 11.51 6.88
N THR A 220 -8.19 12.77 7.31
CA THR A 220 -9.12 13.39 8.28
C THR A 220 -10.53 13.62 7.76
N THR A 221 -10.79 13.47 6.47
CA THR A 221 -12.17 13.53 5.95
C THR A 221 -13.01 12.38 6.53
N CYS A 222 -12.42 11.21 6.76
CA CYS A 222 -13.08 10.05 7.36
C CYS A 222 -12.60 9.78 8.79
N HIS A 223 -11.32 10.01 9.09
CA HIS A 223 -10.73 9.79 10.41
C HIS A 223 -10.83 11.03 11.29
N ARG A 224 -12.05 11.33 11.72
CA ARG A 224 -12.40 12.42 12.64
C ARG A 224 -13.58 11.99 13.53
N PRO A 225 -13.79 12.64 14.69
CA PRO A 225 -14.93 12.31 15.54
C PRO A 225 -16.28 12.45 14.81
N GLY A 226 -17.15 11.45 14.96
CA GLY A 226 -18.50 11.44 14.37
C GLY A 226 -18.56 11.10 12.87
N ASP A 227 -17.50 10.52 12.29
CA ASP A 227 -17.47 10.04 10.91
C ASP A 227 -17.07 8.56 10.86
N ILE A 228 -17.05 7.94 9.67
CA ILE A 228 -16.94 6.48 9.56
C ILE A 228 -15.60 5.90 10.05
N GLY A 229 -14.54 6.73 10.10
CA GLY A 229 -13.23 6.30 10.55
C GLY A 229 -13.28 5.86 12.02
N PRO A 230 -12.77 4.67 12.37
CA PRO A 230 -12.93 4.12 13.72
C PRO A 230 -12.16 4.89 14.80
N PHE A 231 -11.26 5.81 14.40
CA PHE A 231 -10.48 6.67 15.27
C PHE A 231 -10.13 8.00 14.57
N PRO A 232 -9.93 9.09 15.33
CA PRO A 232 -9.49 10.37 14.78
C PRO A 232 -8.01 10.35 14.38
N LEU A 233 -7.63 11.25 13.46
CA LEU A 233 -6.24 11.51 13.04
C LEU A 233 -5.92 13.02 13.00
N GLN A 234 -6.58 13.81 13.85
CA GLN A 234 -6.50 15.28 13.83
C GLN A 234 -5.37 15.84 14.70
N THR A 235 -4.73 15.02 15.52
CA THR A 235 -3.64 15.44 16.40
C THR A 235 -2.41 14.55 16.26
N TYR A 236 -1.26 15.03 16.75
CA TYR A 236 -0.03 14.23 16.82
C TYR A 236 -0.22 12.95 17.65
N GLU A 237 -0.88 13.05 18.80
CA GLU A 237 -1.09 11.89 19.69
C GLU A 237 -2.00 10.84 19.04
N ASP A 238 -3.01 11.27 18.29
CA ASP A 238 -3.82 10.37 17.48
C ASP A 238 -2.98 9.65 16.42
N ALA A 239 -2.21 10.41 15.63
CA ALA A 239 -1.37 9.86 14.58
C ALA A 239 -0.30 8.90 15.13
N LYS A 240 0.33 9.25 16.24
CA LYS A 240 1.35 8.44 16.92
C LYS A 240 0.77 7.14 17.45
N ARG A 241 -0.42 7.20 18.06
CA ARG A 241 -1.11 6.02 18.60
C ARG A 241 -1.36 4.96 17.52
N TRP A 242 -1.75 5.39 16.32
CA TRP A 242 -2.13 4.52 15.21
C TRP A 242 -1.07 4.42 14.10
N ALA A 243 0.16 4.85 14.38
CA ALA A 243 1.17 5.06 13.36
C ALA A 243 1.54 3.78 12.59
N LYS A 244 1.56 2.63 13.29
CA LYS A 244 1.86 1.33 12.68
C LYS A 244 0.75 0.88 11.74
N GLU A 245 -0.52 1.09 12.12
CA GLU A 245 -1.70 0.83 11.30
C GLU A 245 -1.72 1.76 10.09
N ILE A 246 -1.48 3.07 10.30
CA ILE A 246 -1.38 4.05 9.21
C ILE A 246 -0.34 3.59 8.19
N LYS A 247 0.89 3.24 8.64
CA LYS A 247 1.93 2.71 7.76
C LYS A 247 1.48 1.43 7.05
N PHE A 248 0.91 0.47 7.77
CA PHE A 248 0.50 -0.82 7.18
C PHE A 248 -0.57 -0.63 6.08
N TYR A 249 -1.65 0.09 6.36
CA TYR A 249 -2.76 0.24 5.42
C TYR A 249 -2.41 1.14 4.23
N THR A 250 -1.58 2.17 4.43
CA THR A 250 -1.13 3.05 3.34
C THR A 250 -0.13 2.36 2.42
N GLN A 251 0.85 1.61 2.96
CA GLN A 251 1.81 0.84 2.17
C GLN A 251 1.15 -0.26 1.35
N ASN A 252 0.11 -0.90 1.90
CA ASN A 252 -0.70 -1.88 1.17
C ASN A 252 -1.73 -1.24 0.21
N ARG A 253 -1.75 0.09 0.09
CA ARG A 253 -2.69 0.87 -0.74
C ARG A 253 -4.15 0.55 -0.48
N GLN A 254 -4.47 0.16 0.75
CA GLN A 254 -5.85 0.00 1.21
C GLN A 254 -6.44 1.33 1.67
N MET A 255 -5.58 2.24 2.13
CA MET A 255 -5.96 3.58 2.59
C MET A 255 -5.08 4.67 1.93
N PRO A 256 -5.67 5.83 1.59
CA PRO A 256 -7.11 6.05 1.45
C PRO A 256 -7.71 5.12 0.39
N PRO A 257 -8.99 4.70 0.51
CA PRO A 257 -9.59 3.79 -0.44
C PRO A 257 -9.62 4.41 -1.84
N TRP A 258 -8.91 3.81 -2.79
CA TRP A 258 -8.88 4.24 -4.18
C TRP A 258 -8.62 3.04 -5.09
N LYS A 259 -9.68 2.54 -5.74
CA LYS A 259 -9.61 1.36 -6.61
C LYS A 259 -8.80 1.57 -7.89
N PRO A 260 -8.86 2.75 -8.57
CA PRO A 260 -8.10 2.93 -9.80
C PRO A 260 -6.58 2.80 -9.58
N VAL A 261 -5.96 1.99 -10.44
CA VAL A 261 -4.50 1.80 -10.49
C VAL A 261 -3.88 2.77 -11.50
N PRO A 262 -2.61 3.19 -11.31
CA PRO A 262 -1.97 4.15 -12.20
C PRO A 262 -1.68 3.50 -13.57
N GLY A 263 -1.44 4.33 -14.58
CA GLY A 263 -1.09 3.88 -15.94
C GLY A 263 -2.27 3.72 -16.90
N TRP A 264 -3.49 4.06 -16.46
CA TRP A 264 -4.73 3.94 -17.24
C TRP A 264 -5.51 5.25 -17.35
N GLY A 265 -4.77 6.38 -17.40
CA GLY A 265 -5.32 7.73 -17.45
C GLY A 265 -5.16 8.50 -16.14
N GLU A 266 -5.48 9.79 -16.19
CA GLU A 266 -5.49 10.68 -15.04
C GLU A 266 -6.93 10.90 -14.58
N PHE A 267 -7.19 10.62 -13.31
CA PHE A 267 -8.52 10.78 -12.72
C PHE A 267 -8.56 12.09 -11.93
N ARG A 268 -9.59 12.91 -12.18
CA ARG A 268 -9.88 14.08 -11.35
C ARG A 268 -10.10 13.63 -9.90
N GLU A 269 -9.60 14.41 -8.95
CA GLU A 269 -9.78 14.18 -7.50
C GLU A 269 -9.25 12.83 -6.98
N ALA A 270 -8.17 12.31 -7.58
CA ALA A 270 -7.56 11.06 -7.13
C ALA A 270 -7.18 11.09 -5.64
N ARG A 271 -7.69 10.13 -4.87
CA ARG A 271 -7.45 9.99 -3.41
C ARG A 271 -6.23 9.14 -3.06
N ARG A 272 -5.34 8.92 -4.03
CA ARG A 272 -4.19 8.04 -3.87
C ARG A 272 -3.02 8.82 -3.27
N LEU A 273 -2.40 8.26 -2.24
CA LEU A 273 -1.12 8.77 -1.74
C LEU A 273 -0.02 8.59 -2.79
N THR A 274 0.76 9.65 -2.99
CA THR A 274 1.97 9.61 -3.83
C THR A 274 3.02 8.70 -3.20
N ASP A 275 3.94 8.19 -4.01
CA ASP A 275 5.03 7.35 -3.51
C ASP A 275 5.91 8.11 -2.50
N GLU A 276 6.03 9.43 -2.65
CA GLU A 276 6.71 10.28 -1.68
C GLU A 276 5.94 10.39 -0.36
N GLN A 277 4.61 10.59 -0.39
CA GLN A 277 3.79 10.62 0.82
C GLN A 277 3.85 9.28 1.56
N LEU A 278 3.81 8.17 0.84
CA LEU A 278 3.98 6.83 1.40
C LEU A 278 5.37 6.66 2.06
N ARG A 279 6.43 7.15 1.39
CA ARG A 279 7.79 7.12 1.91
C ARG A 279 7.93 7.96 3.18
N LEU A 280 7.39 9.18 3.20
CA LEU A 280 7.40 10.07 4.36
C LEU A 280 6.68 9.45 5.57
N ILE A 281 5.49 8.87 5.35
CA ILE A 281 4.77 8.14 6.40
C ILE A 281 5.64 7.00 6.93
N ALA A 282 6.24 6.18 6.06
CA ALA A 282 7.07 5.07 6.49
C ALA A 282 8.30 5.54 7.29
N GLU A 283 9.02 6.54 6.79
CA GLU A 283 10.21 7.11 7.43
C GLU A 283 9.88 7.73 8.79
N TRP A 284 8.78 8.46 8.90
CA TRP A 284 8.33 9.02 10.18
C TRP A 284 8.05 7.93 11.21
N VAL A 285 7.36 6.86 10.80
CA VAL A 285 7.09 5.72 11.69
C VAL A 285 8.37 5.00 12.10
N ASP A 286 9.28 4.76 11.15
CA ASP A 286 10.53 4.04 11.39
C ASP A 286 11.54 4.85 12.19
N SER A 287 11.47 6.17 12.14
CA SER A 287 12.31 7.10 12.93
C SER A 287 11.75 7.36 14.34
N GLY A 288 10.76 6.60 14.79
CA GLY A 288 10.20 6.72 16.14
C GLY A 288 9.14 7.81 16.29
N MET A 289 8.54 8.24 15.18
CA MET A 289 7.42 9.19 15.11
C MET A 289 7.75 10.55 15.75
N PRO A 290 8.87 11.21 15.39
CA PRO A 290 9.24 12.49 16.00
C PRO A 290 8.14 13.54 15.74
N ALA A 291 7.75 14.27 16.79
CA ALA A 291 6.71 15.30 16.70
C ALA A 291 7.14 16.48 15.80
N GLY A 292 8.42 16.86 15.88
CA GLY A 292 8.90 18.14 15.37
C GLY A 292 8.38 19.31 16.22
N ASP A 293 8.44 20.52 15.67
CA ASP A 293 7.86 21.70 16.31
C ASP A 293 6.35 21.77 16.02
N LEU A 294 5.54 21.28 16.96
CA LEU A 294 4.09 21.26 16.84
C LEU A 294 3.45 22.65 16.68
N SER A 295 4.14 23.73 17.08
CA SER A 295 3.65 25.09 16.86
C SER A 295 3.68 25.51 15.38
N ARG A 296 4.53 24.83 14.59
CA ARG A 296 4.64 25.00 13.13
C ARG A 296 3.80 24.02 12.34
N ALA A 297 3.13 23.08 13.02
CA ALA A 297 2.22 22.15 12.36
C ALA A 297 1.04 22.91 11.73
N PRO A 298 0.52 22.49 10.56
CA PRO A 298 -0.74 23.01 10.06
C PRO A 298 -1.85 22.79 11.10
N LYS A 299 -2.87 23.63 11.07
CA LYS A 299 -4.07 23.40 11.88
C LYS A 299 -4.92 22.29 11.23
N PRO A 300 -5.53 21.39 12.01
CA PRO A 300 -6.42 20.38 11.46
C PRO A 300 -7.58 21.05 10.69
N PRO A 301 -8.09 20.42 9.62
CA PRO A 301 -9.16 20.99 8.83
C PRO A 301 -10.40 21.18 9.69
N LYS A 302 -11.07 22.32 9.52
CA LYS A 302 -12.42 22.51 10.03
C LYS A 302 -13.39 21.94 9.01
N PHE A 303 -14.33 21.14 9.50
CA PHE A 303 -15.39 20.60 8.68
C PHE A 303 -16.68 21.28 9.08
N GLU A 304 -17.18 22.11 8.18
CA GLU A 304 -18.41 22.86 8.39
C GLU A 304 -19.58 21.89 8.51
N LYS A 305 -20.48 22.19 9.45
CA LYS A 305 -21.77 21.51 9.56
C LYS A 305 -22.73 22.25 8.64
N GLY A 306 -22.85 21.79 7.40
CA GLY A 306 -23.66 22.46 6.40
C GLY A 306 -23.54 21.81 5.03
N TRP A 307 -24.35 22.30 4.10
CA TRP A 307 -24.33 21.90 2.71
C TRP A 307 -23.10 22.43 1.98
N TYR A 308 -22.41 21.58 1.21
CA TYR A 308 -21.09 21.89 0.67
C TYR A 308 -21.11 23.08 -0.32
N PHE A 309 -22.20 23.22 -1.08
CA PHE A 309 -22.36 24.32 -2.03
C PHE A 309 -23.27 25.46 -1.50
N GLY A 310 -23.48 25.54 -0.19
CA GLY A 310 -24.52 26.38 0.41
C GLY A 310 -25.90 25.71 0.35
N GLU A 311 -26.95 26.43 0.75
CA GLU A 311 -28.31 25.87 0.85
C GLU A 311 -28.82 25.34 -0.51
N PRO A 312 -29.31 24.09 -0.59
CA PRO A 312 -29.91 23.53 -1.81
C PRO A 312 -31.22 24.22 -2.18
N ASP A 313 -31.58 24.18 -3.46
CA ASP A 313 -32.89 24.63 -3.94
C ASP A 313 -34.01 23.70 -3.45
N LEU A 314 -33.71 22.41 -3.28
CA LEU A 314 -34.63 21.43 -2.73
C LEU A 314 -33.89 20.46 -1.81
N VAL A 315 -34.40 20.32 -0.59
CA VAL A 315 -33.95 19.32 0.38
C VAL A 315 -34.99 18.22 0.48
N LEU A 316 -34.57 16.99 0.20
CA LEU A 316 -35.35 15.77 0.32
C LEU A 316 -34.80 14.97 1.51
N GLU A 317 -35.67 14.46 2.37
CA GLU A 317 -35.28 13.75 3.59
C GLU A 317 -36.03 12.42 3.66
N MET A 318 -35.38 11.40 4.24
CA MET A 318 -36.06 10.16 4.58
C MET A 318 -37.37 10.47 5.35
N PRO A 319 -38.52 9.89 4.94
CA PRO A 319 -39.81 10.25 5.53
C PRO A 319 -39.81 10.11 7.05
N GLU A 320 -39.19 9.06 7.55
CA GLU A 320 -38.97 8.79 8.96
C GLU A 320 -37.53 8.34 9.24
N ALA A 321 -37.12 8.39 10.52
CA ALA A 321 -35.81 7.91 10.93
C ALA A 321 -35.78 6.37 10.91
N TYR A 322 -34.72 5.80 10.36
CA TYR A 322 -34.54 4.36 10.35
C TYR A 322 -33.76 3.90 11.58
N GLU A 323 -34.30 2.93 12.31
CA GLU A 323 -33.64 2.31 13.46
C GLU A 323 -32.83 1.09 13.00
N LEU A 324 -31.54 1.11 13.30
CA LEU A 324 -30.62 0.03 13.02
C LEU A 324 -30.38 -0.77 14.30
N ASP A 325 -30.62 -2.08 14.21
CA ASP A 325 -30.11 -3.00 15.22
C ASP A 325 -28.57 -3.04 15.19
N GLY A 326 -27.96 -3.18 16.37
CA GLY A 326 -26.51 -3.15 16.49
C GLY A 326 -25.80 -4.42 16.05
N THR A 327 -26.53 -5.52 15.82
CA THR A 327 -25.97 -6.86 15.56
C THR A 327 -26.34 -7.37 14.18
N GLY A 328 -25.50 -8.25 13.63
CA GLY A 328 -25.69 -8.84 12.29
C GLY A 328 -24.72 -8.28 11.26
N GLY A 329 -24.87 -8.73 10.01
CA GLY A 329 -24.08 -8.23 8.89
C GLY A 329 -24.61 -6.91 8.34
N ASP A 330 -24.01 -6.52 7.21
CA ASP A 330 -24.40 -5.39 6.37
C ASP A 330 -25.91 -5.39 6.06
N GLU A 331 -26.54 -4.22 6.10
CA GLU A 331 -27.97 -4.04 5.82
C GLU A 331 -28.20 -3.00 4.72
N TYR A 332 -29.09 -3.32 3.79
CA TYR A 332 -29.42 -2.48 2.64
C TYR A 332 -30.91 -2.15 2.67
N ARG A 333 -31.22 -0.85 2.68
CA ARG A 333 -32.60 -0.32 2.71
C ARG A 333 -32.80 0.73 1.64
N TYR A 334 -34.01 0.80 1.10
CA TYR A 334 -34.37 1.73 0.02
C TYR A 334 -35.54 2.58 0.51
N PHE A 335 -35.26 3.85 0.76
CA PHE A 335 -36.25 4.81 1.24
C PHE A 335 -36.85 5.57 0.06
N VAL A 336 -38.17 5.59 -0.03
CA VAL A 336 -38.90 6.18 -1.15
C VAL A 336 -39.42 7.56 -0.76
N ILE A 337 -39.05 8.58 -1.53
CA ILE A 337 -39.45 9.97 -1.31
C ILE A 337 -40.20 10.44 -2.56
N PRO A 338 -41.53 10.57 -2.52
CA PRO A 338 -42.29 11.13 -3.63
C PRO A 338 -41.94 12.59 -3.86
N VAL A 339 -41.67 12.96 -5.12
CA VAL A 339 -41.29 14.32 -5.52
C VAL A 339 -42.22 14.82 -6.62
N GLU A 340 -42.73 16.04 -6.46
CA GLU A 340 -43.39 16.81 -7.52
C GLU A 340 -42.69 18.17 -7.68
N LEU A 341 -42.18 18.42 -8.88
CA LEU A 341 -41.44 19.62 -9.26
C LEU A 341 -42.26 20.50 -10.22
N PRO A 342 -41.89 21.78 -10.37
CA PRO A 342 -42.24 22.56 -11.55
C PRO A 342 -41.73 21.90 -12.85
N GLU A 343 -42.30 22.31 -13.98
CA GLU A 343 -41.85 21.83 -15.29
C GLU A 343 -40.47 22.44 -15.65
N GLY A 344 -39.60 21.64 -16.28
CA GLY A 344 -38.30 22.11 -16.78
C GLY A 344 -37.20 22.27 -15.73
N VAL A 345 -37.34 21.69 -14.53
CA VAL A 345 -36.26 21.73 -13.53
C VAL A 345 -35.04 20.95 -14.01
N ALA A 346 -33.91 21.64 -14.03
CA ALA A 346 -32.60 21.07 -14.37
C ALA A 346 -31.68 21.14 -13.15
N MET A 347 -31.01 20.04 -12.81
CA MET A 347 -30.11 19.92 -11.67
C MET A 347 -28.64 20.00 -12.11
N GLU A 348 -27.85 20.84 -11.46
CA GLU A 348 -26.40 20.97 -11.71
C GLU A 348 -25.53 20.32 -10.64
N ALA A 349 -26.05 20.08 -9.44
CA ALA A 349 -25.31 19.42 -8.36
C ALA A 349 -26.24 18.65 -7.42
N ILE A 350 -25.66 17.66 -6.74
CA ILE A 350 -26.30 16.86 -5.71
C ILE A 350 -25.36 16.73 -4.51
N ASP A 351 -25.90 16.90 -3.30
CA ASP A 351 -25.20 16.65 -2.04
C ASP A 351 -26.04 15.68 -1.19
N ILE A 352 -25.41 14.67 -0.60
CA ILE A 352 -26.08 13.67 0.23
C ILE A 352 -25.46 13.73 1.62
N GLN A 353 -26.31 13.96 2.62
CA GLN A 353 -25.92 14.09 4.01
C GLN A 353 -26.53 12.96 4.83
N PRO A 354 -25.74 11.92 5.15
CA PRO A 354 -26.14 10.95 6.16
C PRO A 354 -26.48 11.64 7.47
N GLY A 355 -27.60 11.25 8.08
CA GLY A 355 -27.96 11.70 9.43
C GLY A 355 -26.99 11.13 10.46
N ASN A 356 -26.45 9.94 10.20
CA ASN A 356 -25.45 9.27 11.00
C ASN A 356 -24.33 8.67 10.13
N ARG A 357 -23.25 9.45 9.98
CA ARG A 357 -22.07 9.09 9.18
C ARG A 357 -21.27 7.92 9.76
N GLU A 358 -21.54 7.51 11.01
CA GLU A 358 -20.88 6.37 11.63
C GLU A 358 -21.41 5.02 11.15
N VAL A 359 -22.65 4.97 10.63
CA VAL A 359 -23.32 3.72 10.21
C VAL A 359 -23.65 3.67 8.73
N VAL A 360 -23.72 4.81 8.03
CA VAL A 360 -23.93 4.83 6.59
C VAL A 360 -22.61 4.56 5.86
N HIS A 361 -22.51 3.39 5.24
CA HIS A 361 -21.33 2.97 4.48
C HIS A 361 -21.34 3.50 3.04
N HIS A 362 -22.52 3.56 2.40
CA HIS A 362 -22.74 4.36 1.19
C HIS A 362 -24.23 4.61 0.97
N ALA A 363 -24.53 5.60 0.14
CA ALA A 363 -25.89 5.88 -0.32
C ALA A 363 -25.92 6.09 -1.83
N ASN A 364 -26.98 5.64 -2.50
CA ASN A 364 -27.21 5.82 -3.93
C ASN A 364 -28.61 6.39 -4.15
N VAL A 365 -28.74 7.28 -5.14
CA VAL A 365 -29.99 7.99 -5.42
C VAL A 365 -30.50 7.61 -6.81
N PHE A 366 -31.63 6.92 -6.86
CA PHE A 366 -32.30 6.52 -8.08
C PHE A 366 -33.58 7.32 -8.30
N VAL A 367 -34.00 7.41 -9.56
CA VAL A 367 -35.28 8.01 -9.96
C VAL A 367 -36.18 6.90 -10.50
N ASP A 368 -37.33 6.72 -9.86
CA ASP A 368 -38.40 5.86 -10.33
C ASP A 368 -39.59 6.70 -10.82
N ILE A 369 -39.97 6.52 -12.09
CA ILE A 369 -41.17 7.14 -12.67
C ILE A 369 -42.34 6.15 -12.81
N SER A 370 -42.09 4.87 -12.50
CA SER A 370 -43.09 3.80 -12.62
C SER A 370 -43.92 3.59 -11.35
N GLY A 371 -43.42 4.06 -10.20
CA GLY A 371 -44.03 3.83 -8.88
C GLY A 371 -43.78 2.42 -8.33
N ALA A 372 -42.90 1.64 -8.97
CA ALA A 372 -42.58 0.28 -8.55
C ALA A 372 -41.80 0.24 -7.23
N ALA A 373 -40.98 1.24 -6.92
CA ALA A 373 -40.31 1.36 -5.63
C ALA A 373 -41.32 1.66 -4.52
N ARG A 374 -42.24 2.60 -4.76
CA ARG A 374 -43.31 2.95 -3.82
C ARG A 374 -44.21 1.76 -3.49
N LYS A 375 -44.51 0.91 -4.49
CA LYS A 375 -45.26 -0.33 -4.26
C LYS A 375 -44.53 -1.28 -3.30
N ARG A 376 -43.21 -1.44 -3.46
CA ARG A 376 -42.39 -2.30 -2.59
C ARG A 376 -42.28 -1.75 -1.18
N ASP A 377 -42.10 -0.45 -1.06
CA ASP A 377 -42.08 0.25 0.23
C ASP A 377 -43.39 0.01 0.99
N ALA A 378 -44.54 0.14 0.31
CA ALA A 378 -45.85 -0.15 0.92
C ALA A 378 -46.07 -1.63 1.31
N GLU A 379 -45.30 -2.56 0.76
CA GLU A 379 -45.36 -4.00 1.08
C GLU A 379 -44.43 -4.39 2.23
N ASP A 380 -43.42 -3.56 2.57
CA ASP A 380 -42.49 -3.81 3.66
C ASP A 380 -43.05 -3.22 4.97
N PRO A 381 -43.03 -3.99 6.08
CA PRO A 381 -43.54 -3.49 7.36
C PRO A 381 -42.59 -2.51 8.07
N ALA A 382 -41.34 -2.38 7.61
CA ALA A 382 -40.38 -1.43 8.13
C ALA A 382 -40.21 -0.22 7.18
N PRO A 383 -39.62 0.90 7.63
CA PRO A 383 -39.40 2.06 6.78
C PRO A 383 -38.51 1.72 5.58
N GLY A 384 -38.97 2.02 4.36
CA GLY A 384 -38.28 1.58 3.15
C GLY A 384 -38.37 0.07 2.95
N TYR A 385 -37.95 -0.41 1.80
CA TYR A 385 -37.88 -1.86 1.54
C TYR A 385 -36.46 -2.41 1.60
N ALA A 386 -36.31 -3.66 2.01
CA ALA A 386 -35.02 -4.37 1.95
C ALA A 386 -34.68 -4.81 0.52
N GLY A 387 -33.39 -4.81 0.15
CA GLY A 387 -32.94 -5.29 -1.16
C GLY A 387 -31.42 -5.30 -1.29
N PHE A 388 -30.87 -5.77 -2.41
CA PHE A 388 -29.42 -5.74 -2.67
C PHE A 388 -29.12 -5.56 -4.16
N GLY A 389 -27.98 -4.93 -4.46
CA GLY A 389 -27.50 -4.70 -5.82
C GLY A 389 -28.17 -3.48 -6.47
N GLY A 390 -29.28 -3.70 -7.18
CA GLY A 390 -30.02 -2.65 -7.91
C GLY A 390 -31.22 -2.10 -7.14
N GLY A 391 -32.02 -1.24 -7.76
CA GLY A 391 -33.24 -0.67 -7.15
C GLY A 391 -34.38 -1.68 -6.90
N GLY A 392 -34.30 -2.88 -7.48
CA GLY A 392 -35.46 -3.78 -7.60
C GLY A 392 -36.45 -3.35 -8.70
N PHE A 393 -36.22 -2.19 -9.33
CA PHE A 393 -36.93 -1.69 -10.50
C PHE A 393 -35.91 -1.22 -11.54
N ILE A 394 -36.38 -0.90 -12.75
CA ILE A 394 -35.55 -0.28 -13.78
C ILE A 394 -35.57 1.24 -13.55
N PRO A 395 -34.47 1.86 -13.07
CA PRO A 395 -34.45 3.28 -12.81
C PRO A 395 -34.49 4.08 -14.12
N ALA A 396 -35.22 5.19 -14.11
CA ALA A 396 -35.19 6.13 -15.23
C ALA A 396 -33.80 6.80 -15.33
N MET A 397 -33.19 7.07 -14.16
CA MET A 397 -31.82 7.57 -14.04
C MET A 397 -31.29 7.35 -12.62
N MET A 398 -29.97 7.46 -12.47
CA MET A 398 -29.31 7.61 -11.17
C MET A 398 -28.85 9.07 -11.05
N LEU A 399 -29.13 9.72 -9.92
CA LEU A 399 -28.78 11.14 -9.71
C LEU A 399 -27.43 11.32 -9.03
N GLY A 400 -26.91 10.28 -8.40
CA GLY A 400 -25.62 10.30 -7.75
C GLY A 400 -25.51 9.26 -6.65
N GLY A 401 -24.37 9.28 -5.99
CA GLY A 401 -24.10 8.46 -4.82
C GLY A 401 -23.20 9.20 -3.85
N TRP A 402 -23.07 8.63 -2.67
CA TRP A 402 -22.23 9.12 -1.61
C TRP A 402 -21.51 7.96 -0.96
N VAL A 403 -20.21 8.14 -0.76
CA VAL A 403 -19.38 7.27 0.06
C VAL A 403 -18.62 8.15 1.05
N PRO A 404 -18.23 7.61 2.21
CA PRO A 404 -17.41 8.35 3.17
C PRO A 404 -16.16 8.92 2.51
N GLY A 405 -15.92 10.20 2.77
CA GLY A 405 -14.80 10.93 2.18
C GLY A 405 -15.11 11.62 0.85
N MET A 406 -16.13 11.20 0.11
CA MET A 406 -16.49 11.80 -1.17
C MET A 406 -16.94 13.25 -1.02
N ARG A 407 -16.52 14.11 -1.94
CA ARG A 407 -17.04 15.47 -2.07
C ARG A 407 -18.31 15.44 -2.92
N PRO A 408 -19.32 16.28 -2.63
CA PRO A 408 -20.49 16.42 -3.47
C PRO A 408 -20.12 16.78 -4.91
N MET A 409 -20.86 16.21 -5.86
CA MET A 409 -20.59 16.39 -7.28
C MET A 409 -21.36 17.60 -7.81
N ARG A 410 -20.65 18.43 -8.58
CA ARG A 410 -21.23 19.50 -9.40
C ARG A 410 -20.80 19.29 -10.84
N LEU A 411 -21.75 19.37 -11.76
CA LEU A 411 -21.52 19.29 -13.19
C LEU A 411 -20.74 20.51 -13.68
N ASP A 412 -20.00 20.34 -14.76
CA ASP A 412 -19.28 21.45 -15.39
C ASP A 412 -20.29 22.53 -15.87
N PRO A 413 -19.90 23.82 -15.88
CA PRO A 413 -20.80 24.91 -16.24
C PRO A 413 -21.52 24.68 -17.57
N GLY A 414 -22.84 24.85 -17.57
CA GLY A 414 -23.69 24.69 -18.75
C GLY A 414 -24.19 23.27 -19.00
N TYR A 415 -23.85 22.28 -18.17
CA TYR A 415 -24.42 20.94 -18.19
C TYR A 415 -25.36 20.71 -17.00
N ALA A 416 -26.48 20.01 -17.22
CA ALA A 416 -27.44 19.70 -16.17
C ALA A 416 -28.18 18.39 -16.43
N VAL A 417 -28.65 17.73 -15.37
CA VAL A 417 -29.60 16.61 -15.46
C VAL A 417 -31.01 17.17 -15.50
N LEU A 418 -31.81 16.79 -16.49
CA LEU A 418 -33.23 17.16 -16.55
C LEU A 418 -34.04 16.23 -15.65
N LEU A 419 -34.73 16.79 -14.66
CA LEU A 419 -35.53 16.01 -13.72
C LEU A 419 -36.97 15.83 -14.24
N PRO A 420 -37.57 14.63 -14.11
CA PRO A 420 -38.98 14.45 -14.36
C PRO A 420 -39.82 15.33 -13.42
N ARG A 421 -41.01 15.75 -13.88
CA ARG A 421 -41.93 16.54 -13.06
C ARG A 421 -42.43 15.78 -11.83
N LYS A 422 -42.78 14.49 -12.01
CA LYS A 422 -43.24 13.61 -10.93
C LYS A 422 -42.41 12.35 -10.95
N PHE A 423 -41.82 12.01 -9.81
CA PHE A 423 -41.03 10.80 -9.65
C PHE A 423 -40.91 10.44 -8.17
N ASP A 424 -40.52 9.20 -7.90
CA ASP A 424 -40.03 8.79 -6.60
C ASP A 424 -38.50 8.88 -6.62
N LEU A 425 -37.94 9.65 -5.67
CA LEU A 425 -36.52 9.57 -5.36
C LEU A 425 -36.34 8.36 -4.44
N VAL A 426 -35.54 7.39 -4.89
CA VAL A 426 -35.27 6.17 -4.14
C VAL A 426 -33.85 6.23 -3.62
N LEU A 427 -33.73 6.42 -2.31
CA LEU A 427 -32.46 6.49 -1.60
C LEU A 427 -32.10 5.10 -1.08
N GLN A 428 -31.21 4.40 -1.78
CA GLN A 428 -30.60 3.16 -1.29
C GLN A 428 -29.51 3.54 -0.29
N ILE A 429 -29.57 2.97 0.91
CA ILE A 429 -28.54 3.11 1.94
C ILE A 429 -28.01 1.73 2.28
N HIS A 430 -26.69 1.59 2.20
CA HIS A 430 -25.96 0.48 2.76
C HIS A 430 -25.41 0.87 4.13
N TYR A 431 -25.86 0.16 5.15
CA TYR A 431 -25.47 0.35 6.53
C TYR A 431 -24.46 -0.69 7.02
N PHE A 432 -23.49 -0.21 7.80
CA PHE A 432 -22.51 -1.02 8.52
C PHE A 432 -22.82 -0.99 10.03
N LYS A 433 -23.18 -2.15 10.59
CA LYS A 433 -23.57 -2.28 12.01
C LYS A 433 -22.34 -2.31 12.92
N ARG A 434 -22.41 -1.59 14.05
CA ARG A 434 -21.26 -1.36 14.94
C ARG A 434 -21.43 -1.88 16.38
N GLY A 435 -22.34 -2.83 16.60
CA GLY A 435 -22.56 -3.44 17.92
C GLY A 435 -23.48 -2.66 18.87
N LYS A 436 -24.04 -1.53 18.44
CA LYS A 436 -25.01 -0.72 19.19
C LYS A 436 -26.18 -0.30 18.31
N ARG A 437 -27.34 -0.07 18.92
CA ARG A 437 -28.50 0.48 18.23
C ARG A 437 -28.23 1.92 17.83
N GLU A 438 -28.55 2.24 16.58
CA GLU A 438 -28.27 3.53 15.97
C GLU A 438 -29.48 3.99 15.18
N LYS A 439 -29.53 5.29 14.89
CA LYS A 439 -30.55 5.87 14.02
C LYS A 439 -29.88 6.61 12.88
N ASP A 440 -30.50 6.56 11.71
CA ASP A 440 -30.13 7.41 10.58
C ASP A 440 -31.38 8.10 10.01
N ARG A 441 -31.17 9.32 9.52
CA ARG A 441 -32.15 10.05 8.72
C ARG A 441 -31.38 10.88 7.70
N THR A 442 -31.00 10.23 6.62
CA THR A 442 -30.25 10.81 5.52
C THR A 442 -31.10 11.83 4.75
N ARG A 443 -30.44 12.91 4.31
CA ARG A 443 -30.99 13.98 3.46
C ARG A 443 -30.24 14.09 2.14
N VAL A 444 -30.93 14.55 1.11
CA VAL A 444 -30.42 14.80 -0.24
C VAL A 444 -30.75 16.24 -0.63
N GLY A 445 -29.73 17.03 -0.93
CA GLY A 445 -29.85 18.39 -1.44
C GLY A 445 -29.67 18.40 -2.95
N LEU A 446 -30.65 18.98 -3.67
CA LEU A 446 -30.59 19.19 -5.11
C LEU A 446 -30.35 20.68 -5.39
N TYR A 447 -29.40 20.97 -6.27
CA TYR A 447 -29.08 22.32 -6.71
C TYR A 447 -29.50 22.50 -8.16
N TYR A 448 -30.30 23.52 -8.42
CA TYR A 448 -30.85 23.76 -9.74
C TYR A 448 -29.88 24.59 -10.58
N SER A 449 -29.77 24.20 -11.85
CA SER A 449 -29.04 24.95 -12.86
C SER A 449 -29.65 26.34 -13.01
N ARG A 450 -28.79 27.36 -13.00
CA ARG A 450 -29.18 28.74 -13.34
C ARG A 450 -28.98 29.06 -14.82
N ALA A 451 -28.45 28.12 -15.60
CA ALA A 451 -28.29 28.29 -17.05
C ALA A 451 -29.66 28.33 -17.74
N LYS A 452 -29.86 29.31 -18.65
CA LYS A 452 -31.10 29.43 -19.43
C LYS A 452 -31.37 28.24 -20.34
N GLU A 453 -30.30 27.68 -20.92
CA GLU A 453 -30.35 26.53 -21.84
C GLU A 453 -29.22 25.55 -21.50
N PRO A 454 -29.38 24.72 -20.44
CA PRO A 454 -28.36 23.76 -20.08
C PRO A 454 -28.32 22.61 -21.09
N LYS A 455 -27.12 22.10 -21.37
CA LYS A 455 -26.92 20.87 -22.14
C LYS A 455 -27.32 19.68 -21.27
N PRO A 456 -28.32 18.88 -21.67
CA PRO A 456 -28.77 17.76 -20.86
C PRO A 456 -27.69 16.68 -20.80
N VAL A 457 -27.46 16.16 -19.60
CA VAL A 457 -26.61 15.00 -19.35
C VAL A 457 -27.36 13.96 -18.54
N GLN A 458 -26.99 12.70 -18.74
CA GLN A 458 -27.42 11.59 -17.89
C GLN A 458 -26.20 11.08 -17.13
N LEU A 459 -26.34 10.96 -15.81
CA LEU A 459 -25.32 10.37 -14.98
C LEU A 459 -25.39 8.84 -15.13
N VAL A 460 -24.24 8.25 -15.45
CA VAL A 460 -24.04 6.81 -15.46
C VAL A 460 -23.03 6.54 -14.34
N VAL A 461 -23.47 5.88 -13.27
CA VAL A 461 -22.66 5.64 -12.07
C VAL A 461 -22.53 4.14 -11.85
#